data_AF-A0A5C8WXU2-F1
#
_entry.id   AF-A0A5C8WXU2-F1
#
_cell.length_a   1.000
_cell.length_b   1.000
_cell.length_c   1.000
_cell.angle_alpha   90.00
_cell.angle_beta   90.00
_cell.angle_gamma   90.00
#
_symmetry.space_group_name_H-M   'P 1'
#
loop_
_entity.id
_entity.type
_entity.pdbx_description
1 polymer ?
#
loop_
_entity_poly.entity_id
_entity_poly.type
_entity_poly.pdbx_seq_one_letter_code
_entity_poly.pdbx_strand_id
1 'polypeptide(L)' 'MRRLSLPAALLLAAAASACAPNPIVARDPIPAPGPDAAFACDSRPLVLNAFETTCKPIARQPVVVLRSKG' A
#
# COMPACT_ATOMS: atom_id res chain seq x y z
N MET A 1 17.16 18.39 44.79
CA MET A 1 15.99 18.41 43.90
C MET A 1 16.43 18.88 42.51
N ARG A 2 16.65 17.94 41.58
CA ARG A 2 17.16 18.21 40.23
C ARG A 2 15.96 18.68 39.37
N ARG A 3 15.95 19.97 39.01
CA ARG A 3 14.89 20.55 38.17
C ARG A 3 15.03 19.98 36.76
N LEU A 4 14.07 19.15 36.35
CA LEU A 4 13.99 18.66 34.98
C LEU A 4 13.83 19.87 34.06
N SER A 5 14.78 20.08 33.15
CA SER A 5 14.78 21.22 32.25
C SER A 5 13.60 21.08 31.27
N LEU A 6 12.76 22.12 31.19
CA LEU A 6 11.67 22.27 30.20
C LEU A 6 11.98 21.72 28.79
N PRO A 7 13.18 21.91 28.21
CA PRO A 7 13.50 21.32 26.89
C PRO A 7 13.45 19.80 26.87
N ALA A 8 13.86 19.11 27.94
CA ALA A 8 13.77 17.65 28.00
C ALA A 8 12.31 17.18 27.98
N ALA A 9 11.42 17.87 28.70
CA ALA A 9 9.99 17.56 28.69
C ALA A 9 9.35 17.74 27.30
N LEU A 10 9.77 18.76 26.54
CA LEU A 10 9.27 19.01 25.18
C LEU A 10 9.70 17.92 24.17
N LEU A 11 10.94 17.41 24.28
CA LEU A 11 11.43 16.35 23.40
C LEU A 11 10.70 15.01 23.64
N LEU A 12 10.37 14.70 24.89
CA LEU A 12 9.58 13.52 25.24
C LEU A 12 8.13 13.60 24.74
N ALA A 13 7.53 14.81 24.72
CA ALA A 13 6.19 15.02 24.18
C ALA A 13 6.13 14.88 22.65
N ALA A 14 7.18 15.30 21.94
CA ALA A 14 7.28 15.16 20.48
C ALA A 14 7.42 13.69 20.03
N ALA A 15 8.02 12.82 20.84
CA ALA A 15 8.10 11.39 20.54
C ALA A 15 6.73 10.68 20.64
N ALA A 16 5.80 11.21 21.44
CA ALA A 16 4.47 10.63 21.62
C ALA A 16 3.52 10.88 20.43
N SER A 17 3.77 11.91 19.61
CA SER A 17 2.95 12.20 18.41
C SER A 17 3.39 11.43 17.16
N ALA A 18 4.58 10.82 17.17
CA ALA A 18 5.07 9.96 16.08
C ALA A 18 4.57 8.50 16.18
N CYS A 19 4.00 8.11 17.33
CA CYS A 19 3.54 6.75 17.62
C CYS A 19 2.01 6.65 17.77
N ALA A 20 1.24 7.61 17.24
CA ALA A 20 -0.18 7.38 17.06
C ALA A 20 -0.37 6.38 15.91
N PRO A 21 -1.04 5.23 16.11
CA PRO A 21 -1.35 4.32 15.03
C PRO A 21 -2.09 5.13 13.96
N ASN A 22 -1.56 5.12 12.73
CA ASN A 22 -2.22 5.75 11.60
C ASN A 22 -3.64 5.18 11.54
N PRO A 23 -4.70 5.99 11.67
CA PRO A 23 -6.06 5.46 11.72
C PRO A 23 -6.29 4.62 10.47
N ILE A 24 -6.56 3.33 10.66
CA ILE A 24 -6.96 2.44 9.58
C ILE A 24 -8.37 2.87 9.20
N VAL A 25 -8.47 3.89 8.35
CA VAL A 25 -9.71 4.27 7.70
C VAL A 25 -9.98 3.18 6.69
N ALA A 26 -10.89 2.27 7.03
CA ALA A 26 -11.45 1.31 6.08
C ALA A 26 -12.20 2.10 5.00
N ARG A 27 -11.47 2.53 3.97
CA ARG A 27 -12.08 2.99 2.73
C ARG A 27 -12.82 1.79 2.17
N ASP A 28 -14.07 2.01 1.78
CA ASP A 28 -14.87 0.99 1.10
C ASP A 28 -14.02 0.25 0.07
N PRO A 29 -14.13 -1.09 -0.03
CA PRO A 29 -13.32 -1.87 -0.94
C PRO A 29 -13.47 -1.28 -2.34
N ILE A 30 -12.35 -0.84 -2.91
CA ILE A 30 -12.31 -0.38 -4.30
C ILE A 30 -12.91 -1.52 -5.12
N PRO A 31 -13.99 -1.27 -5.90
CA PRO A 31 -14.65 -2.31 -6.66
C PRO A 31 -13.61 -3.04 -7.50
N ALA A 32 -13.67 -4.37 -7.47
CA ALA A 32 -12.73 -5.18 -8.20
C ALA A 32 -12.69 -4.72 -9.67
N PRO A 33 -11.51 -4.61 -10.28
CA PRO A 33 -11.40 -4.23 -11.68
C PRO A 33 -12.31 -5.13 -12.54
N GLY A 34 -13.00 -4.53 -13.51
CA GLY A 34 -13.84 -5.29 -14.44
C GLY A 34 -13.05 -6.41 -15.14
N PRO A 35 -13.74 -7.41 -15.71
CA PRO A 35 -13.08 -8.56 -16.34
C PRO A 35 -12.12 -8.18 -17.49
N ASP A 36 -12.28 -6.98 -18.07
CA ASP A 36 -11.44 -6.43 -19.13
C ASP A 36 -10.16 -5.73 -18.61
N ALA A 37 -10.08 -5.48 -17.30
CA ALA A 37 -8.95 -4.80 -16.69
C ALA A 37 -7.84 -5.83 -16.34
N ALA A 38 -6.90 -6.00 -17.25
CA ALA A 38 -5.68 -6.77 -17.01
C ALA A 38 -4.49 -5.83 -16.82
N PHE A 39 -3.59 -6.18 -15.90
CA PHE A 39 -2.36 -5.43 -15.62
C PHE A 39 -1.17 -6.38 -15.63
N ALA A 40 -0.08 -5.94 -16.26
CA ALA A 40 1.22 -6.58 -16.12
C ALA A 40 2.03 -5.81 -15.07
N CYS A 41 2.47 -6.51 -14.02
CA CYS A 41 3.29 -5.95 -12.96
C CYS A 41 4.72 -6.52 -13.01
N ASP A 42 5.70 -5.65 -12.89
CA ASP A 42 7.12 -5.98 -12.81
C ASP A 42 7.68 -5.37 -11.52
N SER A 43 8.44 -6.16 -10.77
CA SER A 43 9.08 -5.74 -9.54
C SER A 43 10.58 -5.94 -9.64
N ARG A 44 11.35 -4.91 -9.33
CA ARG A 44 12.81 -4.92 -9.39
C ARG A 44 13.40 -4.63 -8.02
N PRO A 45 14.36 -5.44 -7.55
CA PRO A 45 15.06 -5.17 -6.31
C PRO A 45 15.94 -3.92 -6.48
N LEU A 46 15.94 -3.08 -5.45
CA LEU A 46 16.85 -1.96 -5.29
C LEU A 46 17.84 -2.26 -4.15
N VAL A 47 18.81 -1.37 -3.97
CA VAL A 47 19.70 -1.42 -2.80
C VAL A 47 18.90 -1.28 -1.50
N LEU A 48 19.47 -1.75 -0.38
CA LEU A 48 18.89 -1.63 0.97
C LEU A 48 17.54 -2.36 1.18
N ASN A 49 17.32 -3.50 0.53
CA ASN A 49 16.08 -4.29 0.63
C ASN A 49 14.82 -3.53 0.18
N ALA A 50 14.98 -2.51 -0.67
CA ALA A 50 13.85 -1.84 -1.30
C ALA A 50 13.44 -2.55 -2.60
N PHE A 51 12.19 -2.36 -3.01
CA PHE A 51 11.65 -2.86 -4.28
C PHE A 51 10.93 -1.73 -5.00
N GLU A 52 11.22 -1.58 -6.27
CA GLU A 52 10.42 -0.75 -7.17
C GLU A 52 9.43 -1.66 -7.90
N THR A 53 8.14 -1.32 -7.85
CA THR A 53 7.09 -2.05 -8.56
C THR A 53 6.40 -1.14 -9.54
N THR A 54 6.24 -1.61 -10.77
CA THR A 54 5.49 -0.91 -11.81
C THR A 54 4.38 -1.82 -12.33
N CYS A 55 3.18 -1.27 -12.54
CA CYS A 55 2.05 -1.98 -13.14
C CYS A 55 1.50 -1.16 -14.30
N LYS A 56 1.33 -1.80 -15.47
CA LYS A 56 0.76 -1.17 -16.66
C LYS A 56 -0.49 -1.92 -17.13
N PRO A 57 -1.53 -1.20 -17.59
CA PRO A 57 -2.70 -1.85 -18.18
C PRO A 57 -2.29 -2.58 -19.46
N ILE A 58 -2.86 -3.76 -19.68
CA ILE A 58 -2.66 -4.56 -20.89
C ILE A 58 -4.02 -4.98 -21.46
N ALA A 59 -4.10 -5.13 -22.78
CA ALA A 59 -5.27 -5.69 -23.42
C ALA A 59 -5.38 -7.19 -23.08
N ARG A 60 -6.50 -7.60 -22.49
CA ARG A 60 -6.75 -9.02 -22.21
C ARG A 60 -7.13 -9.74 -23.50
N GLN A 61 -6.61 -10.96 -23.70
CA GLN A 61 -7.12 -11.84 -24.76
C GLN A 61 -8.57 -12.21 -24.44
N PRO A 62 -9.48 -12.24 -25.44
CA PRO A 62 -10.87 -12.59 -25.21
C PRO A 62 -10.98 -14.00 -24.60
N VAL A 63 -11.66 -14.11 -23.46
CA VAL A 63 -11.94 -15.40 -22.83
C VAL A 63 -13.04 -16.07 -23.65
N VAL A 64 -12.64 -16.89 -24.63
CA VAL A 64 -13.59 -17.68 -25.42
C VAL A 64 -14.02 -18.87 -24.57
N VAL A 65 -15.15 -18.76 -23.88
CA VAL A 65 -15.72 -19.90 -23.14
C VAL A 65 -16.37 -20.84 -24.16
N LEU A 66 -15.63 -21.86 -24.59
CA LEU A 66 -16.19 -22.96 -25.39
C LEU A 66 -17.16 -23.75 -24.51
N ARG A 67 -18.46 -23.53 -24.67
CA ARG A 67 -19.50 -24.39 -24.07
C ARG A 67 -19.84 -25.50 -25.05
N SER A 68 -19.44 -26.73 -24.75
CA SER A 68 -20.02 -27.90 -25.41
C SER A 68 -21.46 -28.06 -24.94
N LYS A 69 -22.43 -27.92 -25.85
CA LYS A 69 -23.77 -28.45 -25.60
C LYS A 69 -23.69 -29.98 -25.70
N GLY A 70 -23.98 -30.66 -24.60
CA GLY A 70 -24.31 -32.09 -24.61
C GLY A 70 -25.74 -32.29 -25.10
#